data_AF-A0A970LP89-F1
#
_entry.id   AF-A0A970LP89-F1
#
_cell.length_a   1.000
_cell.length_b   1.000
_cell.length_c   1.000
_cell.angle_alpha   90.00
_cell.angle_beta   90.00
_cell.angle_gamma   90.00
#
_symmetry.space_group_name_H-M   'P 1'
#
loop_
_entity.id
_entity.type
_entity.pdbx_description
1 polymer ?
#
loop_
_entity_poly.entity_id
_entity_poly.type
_entity_poly.pdbx_seq_one_letter_code
_entity_poly.pdbx_strand_id
1 'polypeptide(L)'
;MLVFIGVISGAAAFSSARKRYYGAMMFGVAIPLFELVNNKINSLVNVLGTAGQNTVQLAEAGYASGFAILAQGAMTTAILYASILHLIIDHKWLRVAIFFFVSTLLSFIGLIHAQELAINPNPEISLSYLGLAFLFLIVGILCNQKKKNSKIKK
;
A
#
# COMPACT_ATOMS: atom_id res chain seq x y z
N MET A 1 -3.02 -27.92 -4.72
CA MET A 1 -2.50 -27.93 -3.34
C MET A 1 -2.15 -26.53 -2.82
N LEU A 2 -1.47 -25.67 -3.60
CA LEU A 2 -1.21 -24.27 -3.20
C LEU A 2 -2.48 -23.46 -2.88
N VAL A 3 -3.55 -23.61 -3.67
CA VAL A 3 -4.82 -22.92 -3.42
C VAL A 3 -5.46 -23.37 -2.11
N PHE A 4 -5.45 -24.68 -1.83
CA PHE A 4 -6.00 -25.22 -0.58
C PHE A 4 -5.23 -24.69 0.64
N ILE A 5 -3.90 -24.78 0.63
CA ILE A 5 -3.06 -24.27 1.73
C ILE A 5 -3.27 -22.77 1.91
N GLY A 6 -3.29 -21.99 0.82
CA GLY A 6 -3.52 -20.55 0.86
C GLY A 6 -4.89 -20.17 1.43
N VAL A 7 -5.95 -20.90 1.07
CA VAL A 7 -7.28 -20.67 1.60
C VAL A 7 -7.35 -20.99 3.10
N ILE A 8 -6.78 -22.12 3.56
CA ILE A 8 -6.83 -22.45 5.00
C ILE A 8 -5.95 -21.52 5.84
N SER A 9 -4.76 -21.13 5.36
CA SER A 9 -3.87 -20.23 6.08
C SER A 9 -4.42 -18.81 6.10
N GLY A 10 -5.05 -18.39 5.00
CA GLY A 10 -5.80 -17.14 4.93
C GLY A 10 -6.93 -17.11 5.95
N ALA A 11 -7.79 -18.14 5.97
CA ALA A 11 -8.88 -18.25 6.94
C ALA A 11 -8.36 -18.19 8.39
N ALA A 12 -7.26 -18.88 8.70
CA ALA A 12 -6.63 -18.82 10.01
C ALA A 12 -6.15 -17.39 10.36
N ALA A 13 -5.49 -16.71 9.42
CA ALA A 13 -5.01 -15.33 9.62
C ALA A 13 -6.15 -14.36 9.93
N PHE A 14 -7.28 -14.44 9.22
CA PHE A 14 -8.44 -13.58 9.47
C PHE A 14 -9.20 -13.92 10.76
N SER A 15 -9.24 -15.20 11.15
CA SER A 15 -9.98 -15.63 12.35
C SER A 15 -9.38 -15.15 13.67
N SER A 16 -8.04 -14.98 13.71
CA SER A 16 -7.32 -14.50 14.89
C SER A 16 -7.46 -12.99 15.14
N ALA A 17 -7.94 -12.25 14.15
CA ALA A 17 -7.91 -10.80 14.18
C ALA A 17 -9.19 -10.18 14.74
N ARG A 18 -9.07 -9.05 15.42
CA ARG A 18 -10.23 -8.36 16.01
C ARG A 18 -11.05 -7.67 14.91
N LYS A 19 -12.39 -7.71 15.04
CA LYS A 19 -13.36 -7.11 14.09
C LYS A 19 -13.02 -5.67 13.68
N ARG A 20 -12.47 -4.87 14.61
CA ARG A 20 -12.04 -3.48 14.37
C ARG A 20 -11.01 -3.32 13.23
N TYR A 21 -10.21 -4.35 12.93
CA TYR A 21 -9.13 -4.26 11.94
C TYR A 21 -9.44 -4.92 10.59
N TYR A 22 -10.67 -5.38 10.38
CA TYR A 22 -11.06 -6.08 9.15
C TYR A 22 -10.80 -5.22 7.90
N GLY A 23 -11.12 -3.93 7.96
CA GLY A 23 -10.83 -3.01 6.85
C GLY A 23 -9.34 -2.94 6.49
N ALA A 24 -8.44 -2.88 7.48
CA ALA A 24 -7.00 -2.84 7.25
C ALA A 24 -6.47 -4.14 6.63
N MET A 25 -6.99 -5.30 7.07
CA MET A 25 -6.60 -6.59 6.49
C MET A 25 -7.14 -6.78 5.07
N MET A 26 -8.35 -6.31 4.77
CA MET A 26 -8.88 -6.34 3.41
C MET A 26 -8.03 -5.53 2.45
N PHE A 27 -7.51 -4.38 2.88
CA PHE A 27 -6.54 -3.61 2.09
C PHE A 27 -5.24 -4.39 1.83
N GLY A 28 -4.75 -5.13 2.82
CA GLY A 28 -3.57 -5.98 2.68
C GLY A 28 -3.72 -7.11 1.66
N VAL A 29 -4.95 -7.58 1.42
CA VAL A 29 -5.23 -8.58 0.37
C VAL A 29 -5.59 -7.92 -0.96
N ALA A 30 -6.25 -6.77 -0.95
CA ALA A 30 -6.68 -6.09 -2.17
C ALA A 30 -5.50 -5.60 -3.02
N ILE A 31 -4.45 -5.07 -2.38
CA ILE A 31 -3.32 -4.46 -3.11
C ILE A 31 -2.58 -5.49 -4.00
N PRO A 32 -2.17 -6.69 -3.51
CA PRO A 32 -1.48 -7.67 -4.34
C PRO A 32 -2.34 -8.26 -5.47
N LEU A 33 -3.68 -8.16 -5.39
CA LEU A 33 -4.55 -8.60 -6.48
C LEU A 33 -4.38 -7.74 -7.73
N PHE A 34 -4.04 -6.44 -7.59
CA PHE A 34 -3.76 -5.59 -8.74
C PHE A 34 -2.53 -6.06 -9.52
N GLU A 35 -1.49 -6.51 -8.82
CA GLU A 35 -0.31 -7.10 -9.45
C GLU A 35 -0.66 -8.39 -10.19
N LEU A 36 -1.46 -9.27 -9.59
CA LEU A 36 -1.92 -10.50 -10.23
C LEU A 36 -2.71 -10.20 -11.52
N VAL A 37 -3.63 -9.25 -11.47
CA VAL A 37 -4.43 -8.84 -12.64
C VAL A 37 -3.54 -8.24 -13.72
N ASN A 38 -2.65 -7.30 -13.36
CA ASN A 38 -1.71 -6.68 -14.30
C ASN A 38 -0.82 -7.73 -14.99
N ASN A 39 -0.26 -8.68 -14.24
CA ASN A 39 0.58 -9.74 -14.79
C ASN A 39 -0.20 -10.65 -15.76
N LYS A 40 -1.46 -10.95 -15.46
CA LYS A 40 -2.31 -11.76 -16.34
C LYS A 40 -2.67 -11.02 -17.62
N ILE A 41 -3.00 -9.74 -17.53
CA ILE A 41 -3.26 -8.87 -18.68
C ILE A 41 -2.02 -8.78 -19.58
N ASN A 42 -0.85 -8.49 -19.02
CA ASN A 42 0.39 -8.39 -19.79
C ASN A 42 0.75 -9.71 -20.47
N SER A 43 0.52 -10.84 -19.79
CA SER A 43 0.73 -12.17 -20.38
C SER A 43 -0.20 -12.42 -21.58
N LEU A 44 -1.47 -12.04 -21.49
CA LEU A 44 -2.44 -12.16 -22.59
C LEU A 44 -2.06 -11.28 -23.78
N VAL A 45 -1.68 -10.03 -23.53
CA VAL A 45 -1.27 -9.07 -24.57
C VAL A 45 -0.02 -9.57 -25.30
N ASN A 46 0.96 -10.11 -24.55
CA ASN A 46 2.19 -10.65 -25.13
C ASN A 46 1.93 -11.86 -26.05
N VAL A 47 0.99 -12.74 -25.68
CA VAL A 47 0.63 -13.91 -26.51
C VAL A 47 -0.13 -13.49 -27.77
N LEU A 48 -0.97 -12.46 -27.69
CA LEU A 48 -1.82 -12.03 -28.81
C LEU A 48 -1.07 -11.13 -29.82
N GLY A 49 0.15 -10.69 -29.50
CA GLY A 49 0.98 -9.86 -30.40
C GLY A 49 0.44 -8.45 -30.67
N THR A 50 -0.64 -8.05 -30.00
CA THR A 50 -1.38 -6.79 -30.23
C THR A 50 -0.90 -5.65 -29.31
N ALA A 51 0.39 -5.61 -28.99
CA ALA A 51 1.00 -4.72 -28.00
C ALA A 51 0.73 -3.21 -28.21
N GLY A 52 0.33 -2.78 -29.42
CA GLY A 52 0.01 -1.38 -29.75
C GLY A 52 -1.47 -1.01 -29.84
N GLN A 53 -2.40 -1.97 -30.01
CA GLN A 53 -3.83 -1.68 -30.24
C GLN A 53 -4.68 -1.78 -28.97
N ASN A 54 -4.13 -2.37 -27.91
CA ASN A 54 -4.91 -2.72 -26.72
C ASN A 54 -4.94 -1.62 -25.67
N THR A 55 -4.04 -0.63 -25.65
CA THR A 55 -4.00 0.37 -24.57
C THR A 55 -5.25 1.25 -24.52
N VAL A 56 -5.81 1.61 -25.69
CA VAL A 56 -7.07 2.35 -25.80
C VAL A 56 -8.26 1.49 -25.37
N GLN A 57 -8.32 0.23 -25.80
CA GLN A 57 -9.38 -0.72 -25.43
C GLN A 57 -9.32 -1.11 -23.95
N LEU A 58 -8.12 -1.21 -23.36
CA LEU A 58 -7.92 -1.43 -21.94
C LEU A 58 -8.37 -0.20 -21.14
N ALA A 59 -8.03 1.01 -21.59
CA ALA A 59 -8.49 2.24 -20.95
C ALA A 59 -10.03 2.37 -21.01
N GLU A 60 -10.65 2.03 -22.14
CA GLU A 60 -12.12 1.94 -22.27
C GLU A 60 -12.74 0.85 -21.39
N ALA A 61 -12.04 -0.27 -21.20
CA ALA A 61 -12.43 -1.34 -20.29
C ALA A 61 -12.16 -1.01 -18.79
N GLY A 62 -11.72 0.20 -18.47
CA GLY A 62 -11.49 0.67 -17.11
C GLY A 62 -10.12 0.34 -16.51
N TYR A 63 -9.17 -0.12 -17.32
CA TYR A 63 -7.78 -0.31 -16.90
C TYR A 63 -7.07 1.04 -16.84
N ALA A 64 -7.14 1.69 -15.68
CA ALA A 64 -6.48 2.98 -15.45
C ALA A 64 -4.96 2.83 -15.39
N SER A 65 -4.22 3.86 -15.84
CA SER A 65 -2.75 3.92 -15.74
C SER A 65 -2.22 3.69 -14.33
N GLY A 66 -3.02 4.00 -13.30
CA GLY A 66 -2.71 3.72 -11.90
C GLY A 66 -2.57 2.24 -11.54
N PHE A 67 -3.18 1.32 -12.29
CA PHE A 67 -3.05 -0.12 -12.04
C PHE A 67 -1.61 -0.59 -12.18
N ALA A 68 -0.91 -0.13 -13.22
CA ALA A 68 0.48 -0.49 -13.46
C ALA A 68 1.40 0.01 -12.34
N ILE A 69 1.11 1.19 -11.78
CA ILE A 69 1.86 1.80 -10.68
C ILE A 69 1.59 1.02 -9.37
N LEU A 70 0.33 0.70 -9.06
CA LEU A 70 -0.04 -0.06 -7.86
C LEU A 70 0.47 -1.50 -7.88
N ALA A 71 0.61 -2.09 -9.07
CA ALA A 71 1.15 -3.43 -9.26
C ALA A 71 2.65 -3.52 -8.91
N GLN A 72 3.39 -2.40 -8.99
CA GLN A 72 4.82 -2.38 -8.76
C GLN A 72 5.13 -2.45 -7.25
N GLY A 73 5.67 -3.58 -6.81
CA GLY A 73 5.96 -3.82 -5.38
C GLY A 73 4.69 -3.96 -4.54
N ALA A 74 3.62 -4.54 -5.11
CA ALA A 74 2.31 -4.57 -4.47
C ALA A 74 2.32 -5.34 -3.14
N MET A 75 3.08 -6.43 -3.02
CA MET A 75 3.21 -7.17 -1.76
C MET A 75 3.78 -6.32 -0.62
N THR A 76 4.90 -5.64 -0.86
CA THR A 76 5.51 -4.77 0.16
C THR A 76 4.61 -3.59 0.48
N THR A 77 4.00 -2.99 -0.54
CA THR A 77 3.03 -1.90 -0.39
C THR A 77 1.84 -2.34 0.45
N ALA A 78 1.30 -3.53 0.24
CA ALA A 78 0.18 -4.08 0.97
C ALA A 78 0.45 -4.21 2.46
N ILE A 79 1.64 -4.73 2.81
CA ILE A 79 2.06 -4.90 4.21
C ILE A 79 2.23 -3.54 4.88
N LEU A 80 2.85 -2.57 4.18
CA LEU A 80 3.02 -1.20 4.69
C LEU A 80 1.66 -0.53 4.93
N TYR A 81 0.75 -0.57 3.96
CA TYR A 81 -0.56 0.06 4.05
C TYR A 81 -1.44 -0.60 5.11
N ALA A 82 -1.45 -1.93 5.20
CA ALA A 82 -2.16 -2.66 6.25
C ALA A 82 -1.64 -2.27 7.65
N SER A 83 -0.32 -2.13 7.79
CA SER A 83 0.32 -1.69 9.04
C SER A 83 -0.04 -0.24 9.39
N ILE A 84 0.02 0.67 8.41
CA ILE A 84 -0.35 2.08 8.56
C ILE A 84 -1.81 2.20 8.98
N LEU A 85 -2.73 1.51 8.29
CA LEU A 85 -4.15 1.51 8.63
C LEU A 85 -4.39 0.96 10.05
N HIS A 86 -3.71 -0.10 10.45
CA HIS A 86 -3.78 -0.62 11.82
C HIS A 86 -3.35 0.44 12.86
N LEU A 87 -2.27 1.17 12.60
CA LEU A 87 -1.77 2.21 13.50
C LEU A 87 -2.68 3.45 13.54
N ILE A 88 -3.31 3.80 12.42
CA ILE A 88 -4.32 4.86 12.33
C ILE A 88 -5.55 4.47 13.16
N ILE A 89 -6.02 3.23 13.03
CA ILE A 89 -7.13 2.69 13.82
C ILE A 89 -6.80 2.78 15.32
N ASP A 90 -5.56 2.49 15.73
CA ASP A 90 -5.08 2.61 17.10
C ASP A 90 -4.79 4.06 17.56
N HIS A 91 -4.95 5.05 16.67
CA HIS A 91 -4.58 6.45 16.90
C HIS A 91 -3.12 6.66 17.33
N LYS A 92 -2.20 5.78 16.89
CA LYS A 92 -0.76 5.84 17.18
C LYS A 92 -0.04 6.69 16.13
N TRP A 93 -0.40 7.96 16.02
CA TRP A 93 0.01 8.87 14.96
C TRP A 93 1.53 9.01 14.77
N LEU A 94 2.32 9.02 15.84
CA LEU A 94 3.79 9.06 15.73
C LEU A 94 4.35 7.82 15.03
N ARG A 95 3.75 6.64 15.27
CA ARG A 95 4.16 5.41 14.59
C ARG A 95 3.73 5.42 13.13
N VAL A 96 2.56 6.00 12.83
CA VAL A 96 2.10 6.20 11.44
C VAL A 96 3.13 7.01 10.64
N ALA A 97 3.64 8.10 11.22
CA ALA A 97 4.67 8.93 10.59
C ALA A 97 5.96 8.14 10.28
N ILE A 98 6.42 7.30 11.22
CA ILE A 98 7.60 6.44 11.01
C ILE A 98 7.37 5.47 9.85
N PHE A 99 6.20 4.84 9.77
CA PHE A 99 5.91 3.92 8.67
C PHE A 99 5.85 4.62 7.32
N PHE A 100 5.28 5.83 7.24
CA PHE A 100 5.32 6.62 6.00
C PHE A 100 6.74 7.04 5.63
N PHE A 101 7.59 7.37 6.60
CA PHE A 101 9.00 7.67 6.35
C PHE A 101 9.75 6.44 5.80
N VAL A 102 9.48 5.24 6.35
CA VAL A 102 10.02 3.99 5.79
C VAL A 102 9.50 3.75 4.38
N SER A 103 8.22 4.01 4.10
CA SER A 103 7.66 3.94 2.74
C SER A 103 8.36 4.90 1.78
N THR A 104 8.72 6.11 2.22
CA THR A 104 9.54 7.04 1.41
C THR A 104 10.87 6.42 1.03
N LEU A 105 11.58 5.82 1.99
CA LEU A 105 12.88 5.19 1.71
C LEU A 105 12.75 4.02 0.74
N LEU A 106 11.71 3.18 0.90
CA LEU A 106 11.43 2.06 0.01
C LEU A 106 11.03 2.52 -1.40
N SER A 107 10.26 3.60 -1.51
CA SER A 107 9.88 4.20 -2.80
C SER A 107 11.10 4.84 -3.48
N PHE A 108 11.99 5.46 -2.69
CA PHE A 108 13.18 6.12 -3.20
C PHE A 108 14.18 5.12 -3.83
N ILE A 109 14.30 3.90 -3.30
CA ILE A 109 15.12 2.84 -3.90
C ILE A 109 14.39 2.04 -4.99
N GLY A 110 13.13 2.38 -5.28
CA GLY A 110 12.31 1.69 -6.28
C GLY A 110 11.75 0.33 -5.85
N LEU A 111 11.71 0.03 -4.55
CA LEU A 111 11.16 -1.24 -4.05
C LEU A 111 9.63 -1.25 -4.05
N ILE A 112 9.01 -0.07 -4.02
CA ILE A 112 7.56 0.12 -4.18
C ILE A 112 7.29 1.18 -5.26
N HIS A 113 6.22 0.99 -6.04
CA HIS A 113 5.74 1.92 -7.07
C HIS A 113 6.77 2.30 -8.15
N ALA A 114 7.72 1.42 -8.42
CA ALA A 114 8.70 1.57 -9.51
C ALA A 114 8.90 0.25 -10.26
N GLN A 115 9.17 0.36 -11.58
CA GLN A 115 9.35 -0.80 -12.46
C GLN A 115 10.70 -1.49 -12.23
N GLU A 116 11.69 -0.72 -11.80
CA GLU A 116 13.06 -1.18 -11.62
C GLU A 116 13.64 -0.59 -10.32
N LEU A 117 14.60 -1.31 -9.74
CA LEU A 117 15.39 -0.79 -8.63
C LEU A 117 16.38 0.25 -9.16
N ALA A 118 16.00 1.51 -9.01
CA ALA A 118 16.85 2.65 -9.31
C ALA A 118 16.82 3.63 -8.13
N ILE A 119 17.74 4.59 -8.14
CA ILE A 119 17.70 5.70 -7.20
C ILE A 119 16.71 6.72 -7.75
N ASN A 120 15.63 6.93 -7.00
CA ASN A 120 14.55 7.87 -7.28
C ASN A 120 13.85 7.69 -8.66
N PRO A 121 13.36 6.48 -9.00
CA PRO A 121 12.70 6.21 -10.28
C PRO A 121 11.41 6.99 -10.45
N ASN A 122 10.69 7.23 -9.36
CA ASN A 122 9.49 8.07 -9.34
C ASN A 122 9.56 9.09 -8.19
N PRO A 123 10.03 10.33 -8.47
CA PRO A 123 10.17 11.36 -7.45
C PRO A 123 8.83 11.82 -6.89
N GLU A 124 7.77 11.85 -7.71
CA GLU A 124 6.45 12.32 -7.29
C GLU A 124 5.86 11.43 -6.19
N ILE A 125 5.94 10.11 -6.37
CA ILE A 125 5.42 9.15 -5.40
C ILE A 125 6.26 9.17 -4.12
N SER A 126 7.58 9.18 -4.24
CA SER A 126 8.49 9.23 -3.08
C SER A 126 8.27 10.50 -2.25
N LEU A 127 8.08 11.65 -2.92
CA LEU A 127 7.79 12.92 -2.28
C LEU A 127 6.41 12.93 -1.60
N SER A 128 5.41 12.28 -2.20
CA SER A 128 4.08 12.16 -1.60
C SER A 128 4.11 11.41 -0.26
N TYR A 129 4.86 10.31 -0.16
CA TYR A 129 5.05 9.59 1.09
C TYR A 129 5.79 10.43 2.13
N LEU A 130 6.77 11.23 1.70
CA LEU A 130 7.49 12.12 2.59
C LEU A 130 6.55 13.20 3.15
N GLY A 131 5.72 13.80 2.29
CA GLY A 131 4.70 14.76 2.70
C GLY A 131 3.72 14.18 3.72
N LEU A 132 3.25 12.95 3.50
CA LEU A 132 2.39 12.24 4.45
C LEU A 132 3.11 11.94 5.78
N ALA A 133 4.39 11.56 5.74
CA ALA A 133 5.19 11.35 6.94
C ALA A 133 5.24 12.62 7.80
N PHE A 134 5.51 13.78 7.19
CA PHE A 134 5.52 15.07 7.88
C PHE A 134 4.14 15.45 8.43
N LEU A 135 3.07 15.26 7.65
CA LEU A 135 1.70 15.54 8.09
C LEU A 135 1.35 14.74 9.36
N PHE A 136 1.56 13.43 9.35
CA PHE A 136 1.26 12.58 10.50
C PHE A 136 2.20 12.83 11.69
N LEU A 137 3.42 13.29 11.45
CA LEU A 137 4.34 13.72 12.50
C LEU A 137 3.79 14.95 13.23
N ILE A 138 3.34 15.97 12.50
CA ILE A 138 2.71 17.17 13.07
C ILE A 138 1.47 16.78 13.88
N VAL A 139 0.59 15.97 13.31
CA VAL A 139 -0.61 15.47 14.01
C VAL A 139 -0.24 14.70 15.28
N GLY A 140 0.80 13.87 15.21
CA GLY A 140 1.30 13.11 16.36
C GLY A 140 1.81 13.99 17.49
N ILE A 141 2.56 15.05 17.17
CA ILE A 141 3.04 16.02 18.17
C ILE A 141 1.87 16.75 18.81
N LEU A 142 0.93 17.28 18.02
CA LEU A 142 -0.24 18.01 18.53
C LEU A 142 -1.12 17.14 19.45
N CYS A 143 -1.37 15.90 19.05
CA CYS A 143 -2.16 14.96 19.84
C CYS A 143 -1.47 14.62 21.19
N ASN A 144 -0.14 14.47 21.17
CA ASN A 144 0.63 14.20 22.37
C ASN A 144 0.67 15.41 23.34
N GLN A 145 0.78 16.64 22.80
CA GLN A 145 0.70 17.86 23.61
C GLN A 145 -0.66 18.03 24.29
N LYS A 146 -1.77 17.78 23.58
CA LYS A 146 -3.13 17.82 24.16
C LYS A 146 -3.28 16.84 25.33
N LYS A 147 -2.74 15.63 25.18
CA LYS A 147 -2.74 14.61 26.25
C LYS A 147 -1.91 15.02 27.47
N LYS A 148 -0.78 15.72 27.26
CA LYS A 148 0.04 16.27 28.35
C LYS A 148 -0.67 17.41 29.09
N ASN A 149 -1.27 18.35 28.35
CA ASN A 149 -1.98 19.49 28.94
C ASN A 149 -3.25 19.09 29.71
N SER A 150 -3.95 18.03 29.30
CA SER A 150 -5.13 17.54 30.04
C SER A 150 -4.77 16.88 31.37
N LYS A 151 -3.56 16.34 31.52
CA LYS A 151 -3.07 15.74 32.76
C LYS A 151 -2.62 16.78 33.78
N ILE A 152 -2.15 17.93 33.34
CA ILE A 152 -1.71 19.04 34.22
C ILE A 152 -2.90 19.79 34.82
N LYS A 153 -4.07 19.76 34.16
CA LYS A 153 -5.31 20.40 34.63
C LYS A 153 -6.16 19.54 35.59
N LYS A 154 -5.74 18.31 35.90
CA LYS A 154 -6.38 17.42 36.89
C LYS A 154 -5.48 17.32 38.11
#